data_AF-A0A845YZ98-F1
#
_entry.id   AF-A0A845YZ98-F1
#
_cell.length_a   1.000
_cell.length_b   1.000
_cell.length_c   1.000
_cell.angle_alpha   90.00
_cell.angle_beta   90.00
_cell.angle_gamma   90.00
#
_symmetry.space_group_name_H-M   'P 1'
#
loop_
_entity.id
_entity.type
_entity.pdbx_description
1 polymer ?
#
loop_
_entity_poly.entity_id
_entity_poly.type
_entity_poly.pdbx_seq_one_letter_code
_entity_poly.pdbx_strand_id
1 'polypeptide(L)'
;MLIAECLQNYSRYPHLFSEEIHRAFVLTAIILFRDIAPELFTVEEHLFLVEFIEKKTRETWQESHSKPWGRKEKQLNIWNHRIIPFSGLAIATISLLNYLPEAQEWLNVAMSRVEDFFIDGITDQGMTREGLWYCGFVSKILGILLRICRQKNIKVNGEFLDDKYSDKLDRLVEWYLYESFPRGKYLNNWNDSYWNPHPGLWGYLTIIGNRNPSLVTYVWELLVGSKGLKTYGRDPNLNFSSLFDAYLFLPQQPVAEFKLENTNLSIRRFCSDIGYLNLRNSWPSEATIVSLNCGKYIEGIHDQSDNNSFTLIFEGQPLVIDSGAANDTKENSPSSSLGHNLVLIDGKGQRFSGRGNGVSGKIIKYDYSEVLDYILGDATESYNLQNYNPVNFAIRHLCFVREPFPYVVTFDDIEPSNFSDGKFHLYEYLLHIPKSFNVEKINHNQFRLKLLETGNTGSFILRFFNQEKLELKIEQFQSKHHHSFANHNLLRFSTRAINPHFLAIFISEKNLENLNLKSNINVDKSRIVLEILSSEWSDNLELKFYRGKGGSLTDKLFKFQRTESSLMDNG
;
A
#
# COMPACT_ATOMS: atom_id res chain seq x y z
N MET A 1 -12.22 9.52 39.45
CA MET A 1 -13.33 10.49 39.18
C MET A 1 -13.84 10.54 37.73
N LEU A 2 -13.20 11.18 36.74
CA LEU A 2 -13.77 11.36 35.37
C LEU A 2 -14.02 10.04 34.62
N ILE A 3 -13.12 9.06 34.73
CA ILE A 3 -13.30 7.72 34.16
C ILE A 3 -14.37 6.92 34.91
N ALA A 4 -14.39 7.00 36.25
CA ALA A 4 -15.45 6.37 37.05
C ALA A 4 -16.83 6.95 36.70
N GLU A 5 -16.92 8.26 36.49
CA GLU A 5 -18.15 8.95 36.07
C GLU A 5 -18.55 8.59 34.63
N CYS A 6 -17.58 8.49 33.69
CA CYS A 6 -17.84 7.97 32.34
C CYS A 6 -18.31 6.50 32.37
N LEU A 7 -17.71 5.67 33.22
CA LEU A 7 -18.08 4.26 33.39
C LEU A 7 -19.42 4.09 34.10
N GLN A 8 -19.79 4.95 35.04
CA GLN A 8 -21.13 4.96 35.64
C GLN A 8 -22.20 5.41 34.63
N ASN A 9 -21.82 6.30 33.70
CA ASN A 9 -22.68 6.77 32.62
C ASN A 9 -22.54 5.97 31.32
N TYR A 10 -21.90 4.79 31.33
CA TYR A 10 -21.60 4.04 30.09
C TYR A 10 -22.87 3.62 29.31
N SER A 11 -24.01 3.53 29.98
CA SER A 11 -25.32 3.32 29.34
C SER A 11 -25.67 4.42 28.32
N ARG A 12 -25.04 5.60 28.42
CA ARG A 12 -25.15 6.70 27.45
C ARG A 12 -24.31 6.48 26.18
N TYR A 13 -23.35 5.56 26.21
CA TYR A 13 -22.44 5.25 25.09
C TYR A 13 -22.38 3.74 24.80
N PRO A 14 -23.51 3.06 24.54
CA PRO A 14 -23.56 1.61 24.38
C PRO A 14 -22.71 1.12 23.19
N HIS A 15 -22.50 1.97 22.18
CA HIS A 15 -21.72 1.64 20.98
C HIS A 15 -20.22 1.44 21.26
N LEU A 16 -19.65 2.04 22.32
CA LEU A 16 -18.22 1.91 22.65
C LEU A 16 -17.82 0.49 23.07
N PHE A 17 -18.79 -0.32 23.47
CA PHE A 17 -18.56 -1.70 23.94
C PHE A 17 -19.34 -2.74 23.12
N SER A 18 -20.12 -2.32 22.11
CA SER A 18 -20.93 -3.23 21.29
C SER A 18 -20.13 -3.97 20.22
N GLU A 19 -19.01 -3.40 19.79
CA GLU A 19 -18.11 -3.98 18.80
C GLU A 19 -16.78 -4.37 19.43
N GLU A 20 -16.24 -5.51 18.99
CA GLU A 20 -15.04 -6.13 19.53
C GLU A 20 -13.79 -5.22 19.45
N ILE A 21 -13.66 -4.46 18.36
CA ILE A 21 -12.54 -3.52 18.17
C ILE A 21 -12.61 -2.38 19.19
N HIS A 22 -13.75 -1.67 19.24
CA HIS A 22 -13.94 -0.55 20.15
C HIS A 22 -13.75 -0.97 21.61
N ARG A 23 -14.30 -2.13 21.97
CA ARG A 23 -14.13 -2.72 23.30
C ARG A 23 -12.67 -2.98 23.64
N ALA A 24 -11.87 -3.51 22.71
CA ALA A 24 -10.45 -3.75 22.91
C ALA A 24 -9.66 -2.46 23.18
N PHE A 25 -9.93 -1.39 22.42
CA PHE A 25 -9.32 -0.07 22.65
C PHE A 25 -9.68 0.49 24.03
N VAL A 26 -10.96 0.48 24.39
CA VAL A 26 -11.43 1.05 25.65
C VAL A 26 -10.92 0.25 26.85
N LEU A 27 -10.95 -1.08 26.80
CA LEU A 27 -10.40 -1.92 27.88
C LEU A 27 -8.90 -1.68 28.05
N THR A 28 -8.15 -1.64 26.95
CA THR A 28 -6.71 -1.36 27.00
C THR A 28 -6.43 -0.01 27.64
N ALA A 29 -7.19 1.04 27.30
CA ALA A 29 -7.04 2.36 27.91
C ALA A 29 -7.32 2.36 29.42
N ILE A 30 -8.40 1.70 29.86
CA ILE A 30 -8.76 1.59 31.29
C ILE A 30 -7.66 0.86 32.06
N ILE A 31 -7.18 -0.27 31.52
CA ILE A 31 -6.12 -1.08 32.15
C ILE A 31 -4.83 -0.29 32.27
N LEU A 32 -4.40 0.37 31.18
CA LEU A 32 -3.19 1.19 31.20
C LEU A 32 -3.31 2.33 32.19
N PHE A 33 -4.45 3.03 32.24
CA PHE A 33 -4.63 4.13 33.17
C PHE A 33 -4.63 3.66 34.64
N ARG A 34 -5.30 2.54 34.93
CA ARG A 34 -5.28 1.90 36.25
C ARG A 34 -3.86 1.50 36.66
N ASP A 35 -3.09 0.91 35.75
CA ASP A 35 -1.79 0.34 36.07
C ASP A 35 -0.65 1.40 36.10
N ILE A 36 -0.78 2.50 35.35
CA ILE A 36 0.23 3.58 35.30
C ILE A 36 0.08 4.53 36.50
N ALA A 37 -1.14 4.78 36.97
CA ALA A 37 -1.41 5.72 38.05
C ALA A 37 -2.32 5.10 39.13
N PRO A 38 -1.94 3.95 39.72
CA PRO A 38 -2.77 3.23 40.69
C PRO A 38 -3.09 4.06 41.93
N GLU A 39 -2.23 5.01 42.29
CA GLU A 39 -2.41 5.93 43.42
C GLU A 39 -3.56 6.93 43.24
N LEU A 40 -4.08 7.09 42.01
CA LEU A 40 -5.21 7.98 41.73
C LEU A 40 -6.57 7.35 42.06
N PHE A 41 -6.59 6.09 42.48
CA PHE A 41 -7.82 5.35 42.78
C PHE A 41 -7.91 5.02 44.26
N THR A 42 -9.12 5.15 44.81
CA THR A 42 -9.41 4.48 46.09
C THR A 42 -9.43 2.96 45.90
N VAL A 43 -9.39 2.20 47.00
CA VAL A 43 -9.51 0.74 46.94
C VAL A 43 -10.84 0.34 46.30
N GLU A 44 -11.93 1.06 46.62
CA GLU A 44 -13.26 0.84 46.06
C GLU A 44 -13.29 1.14 44.55
N GLU A 45 -12.68 2.25 44.11
CA GLU A 45 -12.57 2.57 42.68
C GLU A 45 -11.74 1.52 41.93
N HIS A 46 -10.64 1.05 42.53
CA HIS A 46 -9.80 -0.01 41.95
C HIS A 46 -10.56 -1.32 41.81
N LEU A 47 -11.27 -1.76 42.85
CA LEU A 47 -12.09 -2.98 42.82
C LEU A 47 -13.22 -2.87 41.78
N PHE A 48 -13.89 -1.72 41.72
CA PHE A 48 -14.89 -1.46 40.68
C PHE A 48 -14.31 -1.59 39.26
N LEU A 49 -13.11 -1.07 39.02
CA LEU A 49 -12.43 -1.22 37.73
C LEU A 49 -12.09 -2.68 37.43
N VAL A 50 -11.62 -3.45 38.42
CA VAL A 50 -11.34 -4.88 38.25
C VAL A 50 -12.61 -5.65 37.87
N GLU A 51 -13.72 -5.45 38.58
CA GLU A 51 -15.02 -6.07 38.26
C GLU A 51 -15.51 -5.69 36.87
N PHE A 52 -15.34 -4.41 36.48
CA PHE A 52 -15.70 -3.94 35.15
C PHE A 52 -14.86 -4.62 34.05
N ILE A 53 -13.53 -4.66 34.24
CA ILE A 53 -12.60 -5.31 33.31
C ILE A 53 -12.92 -6.80 33.20
N GLU A 54 -13.14 -7.49 34.32
CA GLU A 54 -13.58 -8.89 34.33
C GLU A 54 -14.82 -9.10 33.46
N LYS A 55 -15.90 -8.36 33.75
CA LYS A 55 -17.18 -8.51 33.07
C LYS A 55 -17.02 -8.38 31.56
N LYS A 56 -16.31 -7.35 31.11
CA LYS A 56 -16.09 -7.08 29.68
C LYS A 56 -15.11 -8.06 29.04
N THR A 57 -14.14 -8.56 29.79
CA THR A 57 -13.24 -9.64 29.34
C THR A 57 -14.02 -10.92 29.11
N ARG A 58 -14.91 -11.30 30.04
CA ARG A 58 -15.77 -12.49 29.94
C ARG A 58 -16.75 -12.40 28.77
N GLU A 59 -17.36 -11.23 28.55
CA GLU A 59 -18.20 -10.96 27.36
C GLU A 59 -17.40 -11.17 26.06
N THR A 60 -16.19 -10.61 25.98
CA THR A 60 -15.30 -10.75 24.81
C THR A 60 -14.88 -12.21 24.58
N TRP A 61 -14.53 -12.91 25.66
CA TRP A 61 -14.21 -14.34 25.62
C TRP A 61 -15.39 -15.16 25.06
N GLN A 62 -16.60 -14.95 25.57
CA GLN A 62 -17.80 -15.67 25.10
C GLN A 62 -18.12 -15.35 23.64
N GLU A 63 -18.01 -14.09 23.23
CA GLU A 63 -18.21 -13.68 21.84
C GLU A 63 -17.19 -14.33 20.90
N SER A 64 -15.94 -14.54 21.33
CA SER A 64 -14.92 -15.22 20.52
C SER A 64 -15.31 -16.66 20.12
N HIS A 65 -16.27 -17.28 20.83
CA HIS A 65 -16.76 -18.61 20.49
C HIS A 65 -17.93 -18.60 19.50
N SER A 66 -18.64 -17.47 19.37
CA SER A 66 -19.89 -17.37 18.61
C SER A 66 -19.81 -16.44 17.41
N LYS A 67 -18.88 -15.48 17.41
CA LYS A 67 -18.72 -14.46 16.37
C LYS A 67 -17.71 -14.89 15.31
N PRO A 68 -17.85 -14.40 14.05
CA PRO A 68 -16.93 -14.72 12.96
C PRO A 68 -15.45 -14.47 13.32
N TRP A 69 -15.14 -13.34 13.96
CA TRP A 69 -13.75 -12.96 14.29
C TRP A 69 -13.01 -13.95 15.19
N GLY A 70 -13.72 -14.79 15.96
CA GLY A 70 -13.10 -15.78 16.84
C GLY A 70 -12.92 -17.18 16.24
N ARG A 71 -13.44 -17.42 15.03
CA ARG A 71 -13.31 -18.71 14.33
C ARG A 71 -11.86 -19.00 13.95
N LYS A 72 -11.45 -20.27 13.99
CA LYS A 72 -10.10 -20.73 13.58
C LYS A 72 -10.03 -20.95 12.08
N GLU A 73 -10.09 -19.87 11.31
CA GLU A 73 -10.01 -19.92 9.85
C GLU A 73 -8.80 -19.11 9.39
N LYS A 74 -8.00 -19.66 8.47
CA LYS A 74 -6.71 -19.08 8.03
C LYS A 74 -6.90 -17.68 7.43
N GLN A 75 -7.93 -17.51 6.61
CA GLN A 75 -8.29 -16.24 5.98
C GLN A 75 -8.73 -15.16 6.99
N LEU A 76 -9.11 -15.54 8.21
CA LEU A 76 -9.44 -14.58 9.26
C LEU A 76 -8.20 -14.18 10.09
N ASN A 77 -7.11 -14.94 10.01
CA ASN A 77 -5.87 -14.64 10.75
C ASN A 77 -5.25 -13.30 10.32
N ILE A 78 -5.59 -12.83 9.12
CA ILE A 78 -5.03 -11.60 8.51
C ILE A 78 -5.89 -10.36 8.77
N TRP A 79 -7.04 -10.52 9.42
CA TRP A 79 -8.07 -9.50 9.55
C TRP A 79 -7.89 -8.66 10.83
N ASN A 80 -7.92 -7.33 10.70
CA ASN A 80 -7.88 -6.40 11.83
C ASN A 80 -8.92 -6.69 12.93
N HIS A 81 -10.15 -7.10 12.56
CA HIS A 81 -11.22 -7.48 13.50
C HIS A 81 -10.92 -8.75 14.30
N ARG A 82 -9.85 -9.49 13.98
CA ARG A 82 -9.39 -10.61 14.80
C ARG A 82 -8.23 -10.23 15.71
N ILE A 83 -7.19 -9.64 15.13
CA ILE A 83 -5.96 -9.35 15.88
C ILE A 83 -6.19 -8.28 16.96
N ILE A 84 -7.01 -7.26 16.72
CA ILE A 84 -7.27 -6.20 17.70
C ILE A 84 -8.02 -6.75 18.92
N PRO A 85 -9.15 -7.46 18.77
CA PRO A 85 -9.86 -8.05 19.92
C PRO A 85 -9.04 -9.06 20.69
N PHE A 86 -8.30 -9.96 20.02
CA PHE A 86 -7.46 -10.92 20.73
C PHE A 86 -6.27 -10.24 21.43
N SER A 87 -5.73 -9.15 20.88
CA SER A 87 -4.71 -8.37 21.58
C SER A 87 -5.29 -7.68 22.83
N GLY A 88 -6.47 -7.07 22.72
CA GLY A 88 -7.17 -6.48 23.86
C GLY A 88 -7.57 -7.50 24.93
N LEU A 89 -8.03 -8.68 24.51
CA LEU A 89 -8.33 -9.81 25.39
C LEU A 89 -7.07 -10.29 26.12
N ALA A 90 -5.93 -10.41 25.43
CA ALA A 90 -4.66 -10.75 26.06
C ALA A 90 -4.26 -9.69 27.11
N ILE A 91 -4.33 -8.40 26.79
CA ILE A 91 -4.04 -7.32 27.75
C ILE A 91 -4.96 -7.43 28.99
N ALA A 92 -6.26 -7.61 28.77
CA ALA A 92 -7.24 -7.72 29.85
C ALA A 92 -7.03 -8.95 30.74
N THR A 93 -6.76 -10.11 30.14
CA THR A 93 -6.49 -11.35 30.87
C THR A 93 -5.20 -11.26 31.70
N ILE A 94 -4.13 -10.66 31.17
CA ILE A 94 -2.90 -10.38 31.93
C ILE A 94 -3.21 -9.56 33.18
N SER A 95 -4.07 -8.54 33.03
CA SER A 95 -4.49 -7.67 34.12
C SER A 95 -5.31 -8.38 35.21
N LEU A 96 -5.86 -9.56 34.91
CA LEU A 96 -6.76 -10.37 35.73
C LEU A 96 -6.13 -11.66 36.28
N LEU A 97 -4.88 -11.99 35.93
CA LEU A 97 -4.22 -13.26 36.31
C LEU A 97 -4.20 -13.51 37.84
N ASN A 98 -4.12 -12.45 38.64
CA ASN A 98 -4.12 -12.55 40.10
C ASN A 98 -5.53 -12.54 40.71
N TYR A 99 -6.58 -12.36 39.90
CA TYR A 99 -7.96 -12.22 40.35
C TYR A 99 -8.84 -13.41 39.92
N LEU A 100 -8.55 -14.02 38.76
CA LEU A 100 -9.39 -15.06 38.16
C LEU A 100 -8.57 -16.26 37.70
N PRO A 101 -8.83 -17.47 38.22
CA PRO A 101 -8.14 -18.69 37.79
C PRO A 101 -8.30 -18.97 36.28
N GLU A 102 -9.47 -18.69 35.71
CA GLU A 102 -9.74 -18.91 34.28
C GLU A 102 -9.02 -17.94 33.35
N ALA A 103 -8.49 -16.81 33.86
CA ALA A 103 -7.77 -15.83 33.04
C ALA A 103 -6.54 -16.45 32.34
N GLN A 104 -5.94 -17.49 32.91
CA GLN A 104 -4.81 -18.20 32.31
C GLN A 104 -5.21 -18.93 31.02
N GLU A 105 -6.38 -19.57 31.00
CA GLU A 105 -6.90 -20.23 29.80
C GLU A 105 -7.18 -19.20 28.69
N TRP A 106 -7.85 -18.10 29.08
CA TRP A 106 -8.18 -17.02 28.16
C TRP A 106 -6.92 -16.40 27.56
N LEU A 107 -5.88 -16.19 28.37
CA LEU A 107 -4.58 -15.68 27.92
C LEU A 107 -3.92 -16.63 26.92
N ASN A 108 -3.91 -17.94 27.19
CA ASN A 108 -3.29 -18.92 26.31
C ASN A 108 -3.95 -18.92 24.92
N VAL A 109 -5.29 -18.88 24.88
CA VAL A 109 -6.02 -18.79 23.61
C VAL A 109 -5.77 -17.45 22.94
N ALA A 110 -5.87 -16.33 23.65
CA ALA A 110 -5.63 -15.01 23.08
C ALA A 110 -4.22 -14.89 22.47
N MET A 111 -3.18 -15.35 23.16
CA MET A 111 -1.81 -15.32 22.67
C MET A 111 -1.59 -16.24 21.47
N SER A 112 -2.22 -17.43 21.44
CA SER A 112 -2.20 -18.30 20.25
C SER A 112 -2.83 -17.60 19.04
N ARG A 113 -3.89 -16.80 19.24
CA ARG A 113 -4.55 -16.05 18.16
C ARG A 113 -3.76 -14.84 17.70
N VAL A 114 -3.04 -14.19 18.62
CA VAL A 114 -2.07 -13.14 18.28
C VAL A 114 -0.92 -13.73 17.45
N GLU A 115 -0.43 -14.91 17.82
CA GLU A 115 0.59 -15.62 17.05
C GLU A 115 0.13 -15.98 15.62
N ASP A 116 -1.11 -16.44 15.45
CA ASP A 116 -1.71 -16.71 14.13
C ASP A 116 -1.59 -15.48 13.18
N PHE A 117 -1.67 -14.25 13.69
CA PHE A 117 -1.50 -13.02 12.89
C PHE A 117 -0.06 -12.80 12.44
N PHE A 118 0.94 -13.13 13.26
CA PHE A 118 2.34 -13.07 12.82
C PHE A 118 2.65 -14.10 11.73
N ILE A 119 1.99 -15.25 11.77
CA ILE A 119 2.14 -16.32 10.79
C ILE A 119 1.52 -15.91 9.44
N ASP A 120 0.26 -15.46 9.45
CA ASP A 120 -0.51 -15.28 8.21
C ASP A 120 -0.73 -13.81 7.81
N GLY A 121 -0.83 -12.91 8.80
CA GLY A 121 -1.18 -11.50 8.61
C GLY A 121 -0.02 -10.60 8.20
N ILE A 122 1.21 -10.94 8.62
CA ILE A 122 2.44 -10.29 8.19
C ILE A 122 3.17 -11.24 7.24
N THR A 123 3.43 -10.80 6.00
CA THR A 123 4.15 -11.61 5.01
C THR A 123 5.60 -11.81 5.43
N ASP A 124 6.30 -12.75 4.79
CA ASP A 124 7.75 -12.89 5.02
C ASP A 124 8.53 -11.66 4.56
N GLN A 125 7.93 -10.78 3.75
CA GLN A 125 8.50 -9.49 3.35
C GLN A 125 8.11 -8.35 4.30
N GLY A 126 7.54 -8.67 5.47
CA GLY A 126 7.17 -7.68 6.50
C GLY A 126 5.99 -6.78 6.12
N MET A 127 5.17 -7.17 5.14
CA MET A 127 4.02 -6.39 4.70
C MET A 127 2.73 -6.92 5.30
N THR A 128 1.80 -6.04 5.66
CA THR A 128 0.42 -6.43 5.98
C THR A 128 -0.41 -6.47 4.69
N ARG A 129 -1.45 -7.30 4.69
CA ARG A 129 -2.31 -7.47 3.50
C ARG A 129 -3.28 -6.31 3.27
N GLU A 130 -3.68 -5.63 4.34
CA GLU A 130 -4.67 -4.54 4.29
C GLU A 130 -4.05 -3.15 4.02
N GLY A 131 -2.72 -3.08 3.86
CA GLY A 131 -1.98 -1.83 3.65
C GLY A 131 -1.51 -1.14 4.93
N LEU A 132 -0.77 -0.04 4.77
CA LEU A 132 -0.09 0.65 5.87
C LEU A 132 -1.05 1.30 6.87
N TRP A 133 -2.22 1.78 6.43
CA TRP A 133 -3.20 2.35 7.36
C TRP A 133 -3.64 1.29 8.38
N TYR A 134 -4.10 0.13 7.91
CA TYR A 134 -4.51 -0.95 8.80
C TYR A 134 -3.34 -1.59 9.55
N CYS A 135 -2.13 -1.53 9.01
CA CYS A 135 -0.92 -1.86 9.78
C CYS A 135 -0.80 -1.00 11.04
N GLY A 136 -0.92 0.32 10.92
CA GLY A 136 -0.92 1.21 12.08
C GLY A 136 -2.11 0.95 13.01
N PHE A 137 -3.30 0.75 12.45
CA PHE A 137 -4.51 0.43 13.20
C PHE A 137 -4.34 -0.78 14.12
N VAL A 138 -3.77 -1.87 13.60
CA VAL A 138 -3.45 -3.09 14.37
C VAL A 138 -2.30 -2.86 15.35
N SER A 139 -1.25 -2.17 14.91
CA SER A 139 -0.02 -1.96 15.67
C SER A 139 -0.25 -1.21 16.98
N LYS A 140 -1.29 -0.37 17.06
CA LYS A 140 -1.58 0.39 18.28
C LYS A 140 -1.81 -0.50 19.50
N ILE A 141 -2.69 -1.49 19.39
CA ILE A 141 -3.01 -2.40 20.50
C ILE A 141 -1.98 -3.53 20.58
N LEU A 142 -1.57 -4.09 19.43
CA LEU A 142 -0.58 -5.15 19.39
C LEU A 142 0.75 -4.72 20.00
N GLY A 143 1.25 -3.53 19.64
CA GLY A 143 2.49 -2.98 20.19
C GLY A 143 2.44 -2.84 21.71
N ILE A 144 1.32 -2.35 22.27
CA ILE A 144 1.11 -2.24 23.73
C ILE A 144 1.17 -3.64 24.37
N LEU A 145 0.47 -4.63 23.82
CA LEU A 145 0.50 -6.00 24.31
C LEU A 145 1.94 -6.53 24.37
N LEU A 146 2.73 -6.37 23.29
CA LEU A 146 4.11 -6.84 23.25
C LEU A 146 4.97 -6.19 24.34
N ARG A 147 4.79 -4.88 24.60
CA ARG A 147 5.48 -4.20 25.71
C ARG A 147 5.08 -4.75 27.08
N ILE A 148 3.79 -5.00 27.30
CA ILE A 148 3.29 -5.62 28.53
C ILE A 148 3.87 -7.03 28.70
N CYS A 149 3.90 -7.84 27.64
CA CYS A 149 4.48 -9.17 27.67
C CYS A 149 5.95 -9.15 28.10
N ARG A 150 6.74 -8.22 27.55
CA ARG A 150 8.14 -8.02 27.99
C ARG A 150 8.23 -7.65 29.46
N GLN A 151 7.46 -6.66 29.91
CA GLN A 151 7.48 -6.19 31.29
C GLN A 151 7.04 -7.26 32.30
N LYS A 152 6.08 -8.11 31.93
CA LYS A 152 5.53 -9.18 32.77
C LYS A 152 6.18 -10.53 32.53
N ASN A 153 7.21 -10.61 31.67
CA ASN A 153 7.90 -11.84 31.27
C ASN A 153 6.93 -12.95 30.76
N ILE A 154 5.94 -12.56 29.96
CA ILE A 154 4.97 -13.46 29.34
C ILE A 154 5.49 -13.90 27.97
N LYS A 155 5.58 -15.21 27.78
CA LYS A 155 6.17 -15.84 26.60
C LYS A 155 5.22 -16.89 26.00
N VAL A 156 5.28 -17.08 24.69
CA VAL A 156 4.57 -18.14 23.99
C VAL A 156 5.59 -19.22 23.63
N ASN A 157 5.39 -20.45 24.12
CA ASN A 157 6.31 -21.56 23.92
C ASN A 157 7.77 -21.24 24.32
N GLY A 158 7.96 -20.44 25.38
CA GLY A 158 9.28 -20.10 25.92
C GLY A 158 9.98 -18.88 25.29
N GLU A 159 9.37 -18.25 24.28
CA GLU A 159 9.93 -17.10 23.56
C GLU A 159 8.96 -15.90 23.53
N PHE A 160 9.49 -14.68 23.40
CA PHE A 160 8.66 -13.51 23.15
C PHE A 160 8.26 -13.46 21.67
N LEU A 161 7.00 -13.15 21.36
CA LEU A 161 6.52 -13.16 19.96
C LEU A 161 7.32 -12.21 19.05
N ASP A 162 7.72 -11.05 19.57
CA ASP A 162 8.52 -10.07 18.82
C ASP A 162 9.99 -10.49 18.64
N ASP A 163 10.51 -11.42 19.43
CA ASP A 163 11.79 -12.10 19.14
C ASP A 163 11.58 -13.18 18.07
N LYS A 164 10.57 -14.05 18.27
CA LYS A 164 10.27 -15.18 17.38
C LYS A 164 10.04 -14.75 15.93
N TYR A 165 9.40 -13.60 15.72
CA TYR A 165 9.09 -13.05 14.39
C TYR A 165 9.92 -11.80 14.07
N SER A 166 11.15 -11.74 14.59
CA SER A 166 12.08 -10.61 14.41
C SER A 166 12.21 -10.16 12.96
N ASP A 167 12.44 -11.10 12.05
CA ASP A 167 12.75 -10.81 10.65
C ASP A 167 11.57 -10.16 9.92
N LYS A 168 10.34 -10.58 10.24
CA LYS A 168 9.13 -9.97 9.70
C LYS A 168 8.98 -8.53 10.19
N LEU A 169 9.26 -8.29 11.47
CA LEU A 169 9.17 -6.96 12.08
C LEU A 169 10.28 -6.01 11.62
N ASP A 170 11.50 -6.50 11.40
CA ASP A 170 12.59 -5.69 10.85
C ASP A 170 12.29 -5.27 9.41
N ARG A 171 11.79 -6.21 8.59
CA ARG A 171 11.29 -5.90 7.25
C ARG A 171 10.09 -4.96 7.29
N LEU A 172 9.23 -5.03 8.30
CA LEU A 172 8.12 -4.08 8.45
C LEU A 172 8.63 -2.64 8.55
N VAL A 173 9.69 -2.36 9.34
CA VAL A 173 10.30 -1.02 9.40
C VAL A 173 10.75 -0.56 8.01
N GLU A 174 11.44 -1.43 7.28
CA GLU A 174 11.89 -1.13 5.93
C GLU A 174 10.72 -0.82 5.00
N TRP A 175 9.60 -1.56 5.09
CA TRP A 175 8.43 -1.31 4.23
C TRP A 175 7.94 0.12 4.32
N TYR A 176 7.86 0.71 5.53
CA TYR A 176 7.53 2.12 5.69
C TYR A 176 8.50 3.04 4.95
N LEU A 177 9.80 2.71 4.91
CA LEU A 177 10.79 3.48 4.15
C LEU A 177 10.58 3.35 2.63
N TYR A 178 10.21 2.17 2.12
CA TYR A 178 9.92 1.99 0.69
C TYR A 178 8.65 2.73 0.25
N GLU A 179 7.63 2.78 1.11
CA GLU A 179 6.39 3.52 0.82
C GLU A 179 6.50 5.03 1.09
N SER A 180 7.52 5.45 1.84
CA SER A 180 7.74 6.87 2.07
C SER A 180 8.16 7.57 0.79
N PHE A 181 7.57 8.73 0.54
CA PHE A 181 8.02 9.58 -0.55
C PHE A 181 9.48 9.99 -0.32
N PRO A 182 10.33 10.10 -1.36
CA PRO A 182 11.73 10.49 -1.22
C PRO A 182 11.93 11.82 -0.47
N ARG A 183 10.99 12.76 -0.66
CA ARG A 183 10.97 14.08 0.00
C ARG A 183 10.16 14.08 1.32
N GLY A 184 9.72 12.91 1.76
CA GLY A 184 8.95 12.69 2.99
C GLY A 184 7.51 13.16 2.91
N LYS A 185 6.93 13.47 4.08
CA LYS A 185 5.56 13.95 4.33
C LYS A 185 4.42 12.96 4.05
N TYR A 186 4.56 12.09 3.05
CA TYR A 186 3.50 11.21 2.59
C TYR A 186 3.98 9.76 2.46
N LEU A 187 3.03 8.85 2.57
CA LEU A 187 3.16 7.43 2.25
C LEU A 187 2.43 7.13 0.94
N ASN A 188 2.94 6.19 0.16
CA ASN A 188 2.16 5.54 -0.88
C ASN A 188 0.92 4.87 -0.25
N ASN A 189 -0.23 5.06 -0.87
CA ASN A 189 -1.53 4.73 -0.30
C ASN A 189 -2.14 3.46 -0.92
N TRP A 190 -1.32 2.43 -1.13
CA TRP A 190 -1.78 1.14 -1.65
C TRP A 190 -2.78 0.44 -0.74
N ASN A 191 -3.65 -0.36 -1.37
CA ASN A 191 -4.83 -0.96 -0.76
C ASN A 191 -5.72 0.13 -0.13
N ASP A 192 -6.52 -0.22 0.86
CA ASP A 192 -7.35 0.75 1.58
C ASP A 192 -6.46 1.54 2.59
N SER A 193 -5.51 2.34 2.07
CA SER A 193 -4.65 3.26 2.82
C SER A 193 -4.80 4.73 2.35
N TYR A 194 -4.20 5.66 3.11
CA TYR A 194 -4.17 7.09 2.79
C TYR A 194 -2.75 7.64 2.67
N TRP A 195 -2.62 8.75 1.95
CA TRP A 195 -1.38 9.52 1.82
C TRP A 195 -0.89 10.12 3.14
N ASN A 196 -1.83 10.46 4.02
CA ASN A 196 -1.53 11.00 5.34
C ASN A 196 -0.81 9.92 6.17
N PRO A 197 0.41 10.17 6.67
CA PRO A 197 1.16 9.16 7.41
C PRO A 197 0.64 8.89 8.83
N HIS A 198 -0.17 9.78 9.43
CA HIS A 198 -0.59 9.63 10.83
C HIS A 198 -1.30 8.28 11.11
N PRO A 199 -2.32 7.86 10.33
CA PRO A 199 -2.97 6.58 10.54
C PRO A 199 -2.02 5.40 10.36
N GLY A 200 -1.12 5.46 9.37
CA GLY A 200 -0.12 4.42 9.16
C GLY A 200 0.92 4.34 10.27
N LEU A 201 1.28 5.47 10.90
CA LEU A 201 2.23 5.54 12.00
C LEU A 201 1.61 5.29 13.38
N TRP A 202 0.30 5.04 13.46
CA TRP A 202 -0.35 4.78 14.73
C TRP A 202 0.19 3.47 15.31
N GLY A 203 0.78 3.48 16.52
CA GLY A 203 1.44 2.29 17.06
C GLY A 203 2.75 1.87 16.38
N TYR A 204 3.27 2.63 15.42
CA TYR A 204 4.57 2.34 14.78
C TYR A 204 5.71 2.29 15.81
N LEU A 205 5.81 3.31 16.67
CA LEU A 205 6.86 3.34 17.69
C LEU A 205 6.63 2.31 18.81
N THR A 206 5.38 1.95 19.11
CA THR A 206 5.09 0.94 20.14
C THR A 206 5.54 -0.44 19.69
N ILE A 207 5.27 -0.82 18.43
CA ILE A 207 5.57 -2.16 17.91
C ILE A 207 7.04 -2.34 17.51
N ILE A 208 7.64 -1.36 16.84
CA ILE A 208 9.00 -1.48 16.28
C ILE A 208 9.99 -0.45 16.79
N GLY A 209 9.62 0.41 17.75
CA GLY A 209 10.50 1.49 18.27
C GLY A 209 11.90 1.05 18.70
N ASN A 210 12.02 -0.15 19.26
CA ASN A 210 13.31 -0.68 19.73
C ASN A 210 14.07 -1.49 18.66
N ARG A 211 13.46 -1.68 17.49
CA ARG A 211 14.03 -2.45 16.37
C ARG A 211 14.67 -1.47 15.40
N ASN A 212 15.97 -1.63 15.13
CA ASN A 212 16.74 -0.70 14.29
C ASN A 212 16.40 0.79 14.58
N PRO A 213 16.72 1.30 15.79
CA PRO A 213 16.27 2.61 16.25
C PRO A 213 16.69 3.76 15.31
N SER A 214 17.80 3.61 14.59
CA SER A 214 18.26 4.56 13.57
C SER A 214 17.29 4.67 12.40
N LEU A 215 16.91 3.54 11.80
CA LEU A 215 15.96 3.52 10.70
C LEU A 215 14.57 3.97 11.16
N VAL A 216 14.13 3.51 12.33
CA VAL A 216 12.83 3.89 12.90
C VAL A 216 12.71 5.39 13.09
N THR A 217 13.70 5.99 13.75
CA THR A 217 13.76 7.44 13.97
C THR A 217 13.82 8.17 12.64
N TYR A 218 14.59 7.68 11.68
CA TYR A 218 14.68 8.29 10.35
C TYR A 218 13.34 8.34 9.62
N VAL A 219 12.60 7.21 9.55
CA VAL A 219 11.28 7.14 8.91
C VAL A 219 10.29 8.06 9.62
N TRP A 220 10.30 8.08 10.96
CA TRP A 220 9.42 8.96 11.73
C TRP A 220 9.71 10.45 11.45
N GLU A 221 10.99 10.83 11.44
CA GLU A 221 11.44 12.20 11.11
C GLU A 221 11.09 12.60 9.68
N LEU A 222 11.23 11.67 8.73
CA LEU A 222 10.90 11.85 7.31
C LEU A 222 9.40 12.10 7.08
N LEU A 223 8.54 11.47 7.87
CA LEU A 223 7.08 11.54 7.67
C LEU A 223 6.43 12.63 8.51
N VAL A 224 6.63 12.63 9.83
CA VAL A 224 5.90 13.50 10.77
C VAL A 224 6.79 14.40 11.62
N GLY A 225 8.09 14.10 11.73
CA GLY A 225 9.04 14.93 12.46
C GLY A 225 9.56 16.13 11.67
N SER A 226 10.81 16.51 11.94
CA SER A 226 11.45 17.75 11.46
C SER A 226 11.62 17.84 9.95
N LYS A 227 11.78 16.70 9.26
CA LYS A 227 11.96 16.60 7.80
C LYS A 227 10.63 16.50 7.05
N GLY A 228 9.60 15.95 7.70
CA GLY A 228 8.28 15.71 7.11
C GLY A 228 7.25 16.80 7.39
N LEU A 229 6.09 16.39 7.92
CA LEU A 229 4.95 17.28 8.19
C LEU A 229 5.15 18.23 9.38
N LYS A 230 6.19 18.03 10.19
CA LYS A 230 6.47 18.83 11.41
C LYS A 230 5.31 18.85 12.41
N THR A 231 4.50 17.79 12.41
CA THR A 231 3.42 17.58 13.39
C THR A 231 3.92 16.86 14.64
N TYR A 232 5.10 16.24 14.57
CA TYR A 232 5.70 15.43 15.63
C TYR A 232 4.73 14.36 16.16
N GLY A 233 3.98 13.74 15.24
CA GLY A 233 2.98 12.71 15.53
C GLY A 233 1.59 13.25 15.87
N ARG A 234 1.40 14.57 15.99
CA ARG A 234 0.08 15.17 16.27
C ARG A 234 -0.81 15.18 15.02
N ASP A 235 -1.79 14.29 14.99
CA ASP A 235 -2.95 14.40 14.08
C ASP A 235 -3.85 15.58 14.53
N PRO A 236 -4.24 16.52 13.65
CA PRO A 236 -5.08 17.67 14.03
C PRO A 236 -6.42 17.29 14.66
N ASN A 237 -7.02 16.17 14.21
CA ASN A 237 -8.29 15.67 14.74
C ASN A 237 -8.10 14.72 15.93
N LEU A 238 -6.85 14.40 16.28
CA LEU A 238 -6.47 13.43 17.32
C LEU A 238 -6.99 12.00 17.10
N ASN A 239 -7.59 11.70 15.95
CA ASN A 239 -8.14 10.38 15.63
C ASN A 239 -7.04 9.33 15.54
N PHE A 240 -5.88 9.71 15.00
CA PHE A 240 -4.75 8.82 14.76
C PHE A 240 -3.42 9.41 15.26
N SER A 241 -3.47 10.16 16.36
CA SER A 241 -2.28 10.82 16.90
C SER A 241 -1.28 9.80 17.45
N SER A 242 -0.05 9.86 16.96
CA SER A 242 1.11 9.13 17.51
C SER A 242 1.96 10.01 18.43
N LEU A 243 1.47 11.19 18.84
CA LEU A 243 2.19 12.09 19.75
C LEU A 243 2.55 11.41 21.09
N PHE A 244 1.61 10.69 21.69
CA PHE A 244 1.88 9.92 22.91
C PHE A 244 2.89 8.79 22.66
N ASP A 245 2.81 8.15 21.49
CA ASP A 245 3.75 7.09 21.13
C ASP A 245 5.17 7.68 20.97
N ALA A 246 5.28 8.87 20.39
CA ALA A 246 6.54 9.59 20.26
C ALA A 246 7.12 9.99 21.61
N TYR A 247 6.31 10.51 22.51
CA TYR A 247 6.79 10.89 23.85
C TYR A 247 7.34 9.71 24.65
N LEU A 248 6.70 8.54 24.53
CA LEU A 248 7.03 7.36 25.34
C LEU A 248 8.03 6.40 24.68
N PHE A 249 7.99 6.28 23.35
CA PHE A 249 8.67 5.21 22.64
C PHE A 249 9.55 5.68 21.48
N LEU A 250 9.63 6.99 21.20
CA LEU A 250 10.64 7.47 20.26
C LEU A 250 12.03 7.20 20.87
N PRO A 251 12.93 6.52 20.14
CA PRO A 251 14.28 6.26 20.63
C PRO A 251 14.98 7.54 21.09
N GLN A 252 15.53 7.54 22.32
CA GLN A 252 16.26 8.68 22.86
C GLN A 252 17.62 8.85 22.17
N GLN A 253 18.03 10.11 21.94
CA GLN A 253 19.34 10.44 21.37
C GLN A 253 20.50 10.15 22.37
N PRO A 254 21.69 9.72 21.90
CA PRO A 254 22.12 9.70 20.50
C PRO A 254 21.85 8.34 19.82
N VAL A 255 20.88 8.32 18.92
CA VAL A 255 20.77 7.23 17.95
C VAL A 255 21.67 7.62 16.77
N ALA A 256 22.52 6.70 16.33
CA ALA A 256 23.38 6.96 15.17
C ALA A 256 22.52 7.43 13.98
N GLU A 257 22.93 8.51 13.34
CA GLU A 257 22.22 9.06 12.17
C GLU A 257 22.10 7.96 11.11
N PHE A 258 20.87 7.70 10.67
CA PHE A 258 20.64 6.80 9.55
C PHE A 258 21.00 7.52 8.24
N LYS A 259 21.98 6.97 7.53
CA LYS A 259 22.48 7.50 6.27
C LYS A 259 21.99 6.61 5.12
N LEU A 260 21.14 7.18 4.27
CA LEU A 260 20.58 6.47 3.13
C LEU A 260 21.67 6.00 2.16
N GLU A 261 22.73 6.79 1.99
CA GLU A 261 23.87 6.47 1.13
C GLU A 261 24.68 5.25 1.60
N ASN A 262 24.55 4.88 2.87
CA ASN A 262 25.24 3.74 3.47
C ASN A 262 24.31 2.54 3.69
N THR A 263 23.11 2.57 3.11
CA THR A 263 22.15 1.49 3.26
C THR A 263 22.51 0.31 2.35
N ASN A 264 22.49 -0.91 2.89
CA ASN A 264 22.53 -2.14 2.09
C ASN A 264 21.12 -2.56 1.61
N LEU A 265 20.12 -1.68 1.77
CA LEU A 265 18.77 -1.95 1.31
C LEU A 265 18.70 -1.93 -0.21
N SER A 266 18.09 -2.98 -0.76
CA SER A 266 17.85 -3.15 -2.19
C SER A 266 17.06 -1.97 -2.77
N ILE A 267 17.34 -1.55 -4.00
CA ILE A 267 16.47 -0.61 -4.73
C ILE A 267 15.17 -1.26 -5.24
N ARG A 268 14.91 -2.51 -4.86
CA ARG A 268 13.75 -3.30 -5.23
C ARG A 268 13.14 -3.91 -3.99
N ARG A 269 11.82 -3.86 -3.90
CA ARG A 269 11.05 -4.63 -2.92
C ARG A 269 9.91 -5.30 -3.64
N PHE A 270 9.85 -6.63 -3.53
CA PHE A 270 8.83 -7.45 -4.14
C PHE A 270 8.22 -8.36 -3.08
N CYS A 271 6.90 -8.46 -3.07
CA CYS A 271 6.16 -9.36 -2.21
C CYS A 271 5.13 -10.13 -3.04
N SER A 272 5.48 -11.36 -3.42
CA SER A 272 4.61 -12.24 -4.21
C SER A 272 3.30 -12.57 -3.49
N ASP A 273 3.31 -12.65 -2.16
CA ASP A 273 2.16 -13.03 -1.33
C ASP A 273 0.95 -12.09 -1.47
N ILE A 274 1.21 -10.83 -1.80
CA ILE A 274 0.19 -9.78 -2.03
C ILE A 274 0.32 -9.15 -3.41
N GLY A 275 1.15 -9.72 -4.30
CA GLY A 275 1.37 -9.20 -5.66
C GLY A 275 1.83 -7.73 -5.70
N TYR A 276 2.67 -7.34 -4.74
CA TYR A 276 3.09 -5.96 -4.57
C TYR A 276 4.55 -5.77 -4.99
N LEU A 277 4.83 -4.62 -5.60
CA LEU A 277 6.16 -4.22 -6.01
C LEU A 277 6.41 -2.74 -5.77
N ASN A 278 7.61 -2.42 -5.25
CA ASN A 278 8.17 -1.09 -5.21
C ASN A 278 9.59 -1.12 -5.79
N LEU A 279 9.83 -0.29 -6.81
CA LEU A 279 11.11 -0.16 -7.48
C LEU A 279 11.56 1.29 -7.39
N ARG A 280 12.84 1.51 -7.15
CA ARG A 280 13.44 2.85 -7.16
C ARG A 280 14.74 2.87 -7.95
N ASN A 281 15.10 4.01 -8.52
CA ASN A 281 16.43 4.14 -9.14
C ASN A 281 17.54 4.39 -8.11
N SER A 282 17.19 4.99 -6.99
CA SER A 282 18.10 5.41 -5.94
C SER A 282 17.35 5.70 -4.63
N TRP A 283 18.08 6.02 -3.57
CA TRP A 283 17.54 6.41 -2.26
C TRP A 283 17.38 7.92 -2.00
N PRO A 284 18.18 8.84 -2.59
CA PRO A 284 18.06 10.27 -2.35
C PRO A 284 16.67 10.87 -2.65
N SER A 285 16.48 12.14 -2.26
CA SER A 285 15.21 12.87 -2.38
C SER A 285 14.72 13.11 -3.81
N GLU A 286 15.58 12.90 -4.80
CA GLU A 286 15.27 13.00 -6.23
C GLU A 286 15.07 11.63 -6.89
N ALA A 287 14.87 10.57 -6.09
CA ALA A 287 14.62 9.25 -6.63
C ALA A 287 13.32 9.19 -7.45
N THR A 288 13.37 8.44 -8.54
CA THR A 288 12.17 7.95 -9.23
C THR A 288 11.78 6.61 -8.61
N ILE A 289 10.52 6.50 -8.20
CA ILE A 289 9.91 5.31 -7.62
C ILE A 289 8.72 4.90 -8.49
N VAL A 290 8.66 3.62 -8.84
CA VAL A 290 7.51 2.99 -9.48
C VAL A 290 6.97 1.94 -8.54
N SER A 291 5.67 1.94 -8.31
CA SER A 291 5.01 0.85 -7.56
C SER A 291 3.89 0.25 -8.39
N LEU A 292 3.64 -1.04 -8.22
CA LEU A 292 2.58 -1.76 -8.91
C LEU A 292 1.91 -2.74 -7.95
N ASN A 293 0.58 -2.79 -8.01
CA ASN A 293 -0.23 -3.78 -7.30
C ASN A 293 -0.92 -4.71 -8.31
N CYS A 294 -0.75 -6.02 -8.14
CA CYS A 294 -1.47 -7.03 -8.89
C CYS A 294 -1.43 -8.35 -8.11
N GLY A 295 -2.28 -8.45 -7.11
CA GLY A 295 -2.21 -9.45 -6.05
C GLY A 295 -3.47 -10.27 -5.87
N LYS A 296 -3.32 -11.40 -5.19
CA LYS A 296 -4.45 -12.26 -4.86
C LYS A 296 -5.25 -11.62 -3.72
N TYR A 297 -6.55 -11.48 -3.93
CA TYR A 297 -7.48 -11.12 -2.89
C TYR A 297 -7.71 -12.28 -1.90
N ILE A 298 -7.83 -11.96 -0.62
CA ILE A 298 -8.23 -12.90 0.43
C ILE A 298 -9.51 -12.39 1.07
N GLU A 299 -10.54 -13.23 1.09
CA GLU A 299 -11.87 -12.85 1.57
C GLU A 299 -11.86 -12.23 2.98
N GLY A 300 -12.54 -11.09 3.11
CA GLY A 300 -12.78 -10.42 4.39
C GLY A 300 -11.86 -9.24 4.68
N ILE A 301 -10.78 -9.06 3.91
CA ILE A 301 -9.87 -7.92 4.08
C ILE A 301 -10.32 -6.71 3.27
N HIS A 302 -9.80 -5.55 3.66
CA HIS A 302 -9.93 -4.34 2.85
C HIS A 302 -9.07 -4.45 1.58
N ASP A 303 -9.76 -4.45 0.43
CA ASP A 303 -9.17 -4.56 -0.90
C ASP A 303 -9.82 -3.56 -1.87
N GLN A 304 -9.15 -3.31 -2.99
CA GLN A 304 -9.55 -2.34 -4.00
C GLN A 304 -9.58 -2.96 -5.39
N SER A 305 -10.16 -2.26 -6.36
CA SER A 305 -10.30 -2.75 -7.74
C SER A 305 -9.16 -2.25 -8.62
N ASP A 306 -7.94 -2.46 -8.13
CA ASP A 306 -6.71 -1.78 -8.53
C ASP A 306 -5.63 -2.74 -9.05
N ASN A 307 -5.97 -3.99 -9.38
CA ASN A 307 -4.99 -4.90 -9.99
C ASN A 307 -4.44 -4.32 -11.31
N ASN A 308 -3.14 -4.47 -11.54
CA ASN A 308 -2.39 -3.77 -12.59
C ASN A 308 -2.31 -2.24 -12.44
N SER A 309 -2.86 -1.61 -11.40
CA SER A 309 -2.61 -0.18 -11.13
C SER A 309 -1.14 0.04 -10.79
N PHE A 310 -0.63 1.23 -11.09
CA PHE A 310 0.72 1.66 -10.72
C PHE A 310 0.70 3.09 -10.20
N THR A 311 1.72 3.43 -9.40
CA THR A 311 2.04 4.81 -9.01
C THR A 311 3.44 5.16 -9.44
N LEU A 312 3.69 6.46 -9.65
CA LEU A 312 4.95 6.98 -10.15
C LEU A 312 5.30 8.27 -9.40
N ILE A 313 6.36 8.18 -8.60
CA ILE A 313 7.09 9.34 -8.11
C ILE A 313 8.24 9.53 -9.09
N PHE A 314 8.29 10.65 -9.80
CA PHE A 314 9.31 10.92 -10.79
C PHE A 314 10.20 12.06 -10.30
N GLU A 315 11.51 11.81 -10.18
CA GLU A 315 12.48 12.80 -9.67
C GLU A 315 12.01 13.44 -8.35
N GLY A 316 11.59 12.59 -7.39
CA GLY A 316 11.08 13.02 -6.09
C GLY A 316 9.69 13.65 -6.06
N GLN A 317 9.03 13.84 -7.22
CA GLN A 317 7.71 14.45 -7.35
C GLN A 317 6.61 13.39 -7.59
N PRO A 318 5.48 13.42 -6.88
CA PRO A 318 4.36 12.51 -7.17
C PRO A 318 3.72 12.88 -8.51
N LEU A 319 4.00 12.10 -9.55
CA LEU A 319 3.48 12.35 -10.90
C LEU A 319 2.17 11.59 -11.14
N VAL A 320 2.18 10.28 -10.89
CA VAL A 320 1.00 9.41 -10.95
C VAL A 320 0.71 8.91 -9.55
N ILE A 321 -0.45 9.27 -9.02
CA ILE A 321 -0.89 8.96 -7.65
C ILE A 321 -2.06 7.96 -7.70
N ASP A 322 -2.38 7.29 -6.59
CA ASP A 322 -3.65 6.59 -6.42
C ASP A 322 -4.70 7.47 -5.69
N SER A 323 -5.99 7.26 -5.96
CA SER A 323 -7.05 8.04 -5.31
C SER A 323 -7.21 7.72 -3.82
N GLY A 324 -6.81 6.52 -3.39
CA GLY A 324 -6.74 6.06 -2.01
C GLY A 324 -7.98 5.37 -1.46
N ALA A 325 -7.95 5.14 -0.14
CA ALA A 325 -9.00 4.43 0.58
C ALA A 325 -10.37 5.09 0.49
N ALA A 326 -11.40 4.26 0.44
CA ALA A 326 -12.80 4.69 0.50
C ALA A 326 -13.75 3.64 1.06
N ASN A 327 -13.35 2.37 1.09
CA ASN A 327 -14.15 1.26 1.59
C ASN A 327 -15.62 1.28 1.08
N ASP A 328 -15.82 1.55 -0.22
CA ASP A 328 -17.14 1.81 -0.83
C ASP A 328 -17.44 0.89 -2.01
N THR A 329 -18.46 0.04 -1.85
CA THR A 329 -18.91 -0.98 -2.81
C THR A 329 -19.75 -0.41 -3.96
N LYS A 330 -19.52 0.84 -4.36
CA LYS A 330 -20.22 1.47 -5.48
C LYS A 330 -19.29 1.55 -6.68
N GLU A 331 -19.83 1.26 -7.85
CA GLU A 331 -19.18 1.61 -9.12
C GLU A 331 -18.94 3.14 -9.16
N ASN A 332 -17.77 3.56 -9.63
CA ASN A 332 -17.28 4.95 -9.61
C ASN A 332 -16.85 5.48 -8.23
N SER A 333 -16.73 4.63 -7.21
CA SER A 333 -16.07 5.00 -5.96
C SER A 333 -14.54 5.00 -6.11
N PRO A 334 -13.78 5.62 -5.18
CA PRO A 334 -12.33 5.48 -5.13
C PRO A 334 -11.83 4.04 -4.93
N SER A 335 -12.67 3.11 -4.43
CA SER A 335 -12.34 1.68 -4.31
C SER A 335 -12.64 0.87 -5.59
N SER A 336 -13.27 1.50 -6.58
CA SER A 336 -13.53 0.92 -7.90
C SER A 336 -12.41 1.27 -8.87
N SER A 337 -12.35 0.60 -10.02
CA SER A 337 -11.32 0.83 -11.04
C SER A 337 -11.22 2.29 -11.53
N LEU A 338 -12.27 3.11 -11.36
CA LEU A 338 -12.21 4.54 -11.67
C LEU A 338 -11.27 5.34 -10.75
N GLY A 339 -10.97 4.82 -9.56
CA GLY A 339 -10.04 5.43 -8.59
C GLY A 339 -8.57 5.09 -8.80
N HIS A 340 -8.24 4.33 -9.86
CA HIS A 340 -6.92 3.71 -10.03
C HIS A 340 -6.36 3.91 -11.45
N ASN A 341 -5.05 3.71 -11.60
CA ASN A 341 -4.32 3.98 -12.83
C ASN A 341 -4.31 2.75 -13.77
N LEU A 342 -5.42 2.47 -14.44
CA LEU A 342 -5.63 1.26 -15.24
C LEU A 342 -6.42 1.54 -16.53
N VAL A 343 -6.88 0.50 -17.23
CA VAL A 343 -7.70 0.63 -18.45
C VAL A 343 -9.18 0.29 -18.19
N LEU A 344 -10.11 1.14 -18.63
CA LEU A 344 -11.53 0.81 -18.70
C LEU A 344 -11.92 0.39 -20.12
N ILE A 345 -12.95 -0.47 -20.22
CA ILE A 345 -13.62 -0.89 -21.45
C ILE A 345 -15.10 -0.54 -21.32
N ASP A 346 -15.61 0.28 -22.23
CA ASP A 346 -16.99 0.77 -22.25
C ASP A 346 -17.43 1.37 -20.89
N GLY A 347 -16.52 2.11 -20.25
CA GLY A 347 -16.72 2.75 -18.95
C GLY A 347 -16.63 1.80 -17.75
N LYS A 348 -16.31 0.51 -17.96
CA LYS A 348 -16.18 -0.50 -16.90
C LYS A 348 -14.75 -0.96 -16.75
N GLY A 349 -14.34 -1.20 -15.51
CA GLY A 349 -13.04 -1.80 -15.18
C GLY A 349 -13.22 -3.20 -14.60
N GLN A 350 -12.52 -3.44 -13.50
CA GLN A 350 -12.66 -4.63 -12.67
C GLN A 350 -13.94 -4.56 -11.85
N ARG A 351 -14.37 -5.72 -11.32
CA ARG A 351 -15.50 -5.77 -10.39
C ARG A 351 -15.22 -4.87 -9.18
N PHE A 352 -16.14 -3.95 -8.89
CA PHE A 352 -15.97 -2.99 -7.80
C PHE A 352 -15.83 -3.69 -6.43
N SER A 353 -14.94 -3.16 -5.59
CA SER A 353 -14.50 -3.73 -4.31
C SER A 353 -14.89 -2.84 -3.12
N GLY A 354 -14.50 -3.23 -1.91
CA GLY A 354 -14.78 -2.54 -0.65
C GLY A 354 -15.64 -3.34 0.33
N ARG A 355 -15.58 -2.95 1.61
CA ARG A 355 -16.27 -3.59 2.74
C ARG A 355 -16.05 -5.09 2.85
N GLY A 356 -14.80 -5.53 2.72
CA GLY A 356 -14.46 -6.95 2.71
C GLY A 356 -14.83 -7.67 1.42
N ASN A 357 -15.00 -6.94 0.31
CA ASN A 357 -15.01 -7.48 -1.05
C ASN A 357 -13.77 -6.99 -1.79
N GLY A 358 -13.25 -7.81 -2.69
CA GLY A 358 -12.03 -7.55 -3.43
C GLY A 358 -11.97 -8.30 -4.75
N VAL A 359 -10.86 -8.15 -5.45
CA VAL A 359 -10.60 -8.77 -6.76
C VAL A 359 -9.19 -9.32 -6.83
N SER A 360 -9.03 -10.46 -7.51
CA SER A 360 -7.71 -11.10 -7.62
C SER A 360 -7.01 -10.75 -8.93
N GLY A 361 -5.73 -10.43 -8.82
CA GLY A 361 -4.74 -10.42 -9.87
C GLY A 361 -3.53 -11.27 -9.48
N LYS A 362 -2.48 -11.20 -10.30
CA LYS A 362 -1.17 -11.81 -10.01
C LYS A 362 -0.07 -11.18 -10.84
N ILE A 363 1.12 -11.07 -10.25
CA ILE A 363 2.36 -10.86 -11.00
C ILE A 363 2.79 -12.22 -11.57
N ILE A 364 2.78 -12.35 -12.89
CA ILE A 364 3.09 -13.61 -13.59
C ILE A 364 4.56 -13.74 -13.97
N LYS A 365 5.26 -12.62 -14.13
CA LYS A 365 6.68 -12.60 -14.46
C LYS A 365 7.33 -11.31 -13.99
N TYR A 366 8.58 -11.43 -13.60
CA TYR A 366 9.47 -10.29 -13.40
C TYR A 366 10.88 -10.67 -13.89
N ASP A 367 11.63 -9.67 -14.32
CA ASP A 367 13.04 -9.79 -14.72
C ASP A 367 13.79 -8.55 -14.24
N TYR A 368 14.96 -8.74 -13.66
CA TYR A 368 15.76 -7.68 -13.07
C TYR A 368 17.17 -7.72 -13.64
N SER A 369 17.65 -6.57 -14.10
CA SER A 369 19.03 -6.35 -14.54
C SER A 369 19.60 -5.12 -13.87
N GLU A 370 20.88 -4.79 -14.04
CA GLU A 370 21.46 -3.57 -13.45
C GLU A 370 20.87 -2.27 -14.04
N VAL A 371 20.30 -2.33 -15.23
CA VAL A 371 19.77 -1.16 -15.97
C VAL A 371 18.24 -1.08 -15.93
N LEU A 372 17.56 -2.22 -16.00
CA LEU A 372 16.12 -2.32 -16.21
C LEU A 372 15.48 -3.33 -15.25
N ASP A 373 14.28 -3.00 -14.79
CA ASP A 373 13.34 -3.94 -14.17
C ASP A 373 12.10 -4.10 -15.04
N TYR A 374 11.69 -5.34 -15.31
CA TYR A 374 10.50 -5.68 -16.07
C TYR A 374 9.53 -6.49 -15.21
N ILE A 375 8.24 -6.18 -15.32
CA ILE A 375 7.16 -6.82 -14.57
C ILE A 375 5.97 -7.04 -15.49
N LEU A 376 5.30 -8.16 -15.27
CA LEU A 376 4.12 -8.56 -16.00
C LEU A 376 3.02 -8.93 -15.00
N GLY A 377 1.97 -8.11 -14.98
CA GLY A 377 0.78 -8.34 -14.15
C GLY A 377 -0.41 -8.82 -14.97
N ASP A 378 -1.19 -9.72 -14.39
CA ASP A 378 -2.40 -10.32 -14.97
C ASP A 378 -3.60 -10.02 -14.08
N ALA A 379 -4.47 -9.12 -14.55
CA ALA A 379 -5.70 -8.71 -13.87
C ALA A 379 -6.95 -9.38 -14.47
N THR A 380 -6.79 -10.41 -15.32
CA THR A 380 -7.91 -11.04 -16.07
C THR A 380 -9.04 -11.49 -15.15
N GLU A 381 -8.71 -12.12 -14.01
CA GLU A 381 -9.69 -12.59 -13.03
C GLU A 381 -10.50 -11.42 -12.42
N SER A 382 -9.87 -10.26 -12.21
CA SER A 382 -10.52 -9.08 -11.64
C SER A 382 -11.63 -8.50 -12.53
N TYR A 383 -11.45 -8.52 -13.85
CA TYR A 383 -12.46 -8.11 -14.84
C TYR A 383 -13.57 -9.16 -14.98
N ASN A 384 -13.19 -10.44 -14.92
CA ASN A 384 -14.09 -11.58 -15.14
C ASN A 384 -14.91 -11.97 -13.90
N LEU A 385 -14.59 -11.43 -12.72
CA LEU A 385 -15.29 -11.77 -11.49
C LEU A 385 -16.79 -11.52 -11.65
N GLN A 386 -17.58 -12.57 -11.43
CA GLN A 386 -19.05 -12.57 -11.58
C GLN A 386 -19.53 -12.14 -12.98
N ASN A 387 -18.71 -12.33 -14.03
CA ASN A 387 -19.02 -11.92 -15.40
C ASN A 387 -19.36 -10.43 -15.54
N TYR A 388 -18.74 -9.58 -14.71
CA TYR A 388 -19.06 -8.15 -14.63
C TYR A 388 -18.58 -7.36 -15.87
N ASN A 389 -17.34 -7.59 -16.30
CA ASN A 389 -16.76 -6.98 -17.50
C ASN A 389 -15.82 -7.96 -18.22
N PRO A 390 -16.37 -8.99 -18.88
CA PRO A 390 -15.59 -10.16 -19.28
C PRO A 390 -14.54 -9.85 -20.36
N VAL A 391 -13.31 -10.27 -20.13
CA VAL A 391 -12.12 -10.16 -20.99
C VAL A 391 -11.45 -11.53 -21.19
N ASN A 392 -10.87 -11.75 -22.37
CA ASN A 392 -10.02 -12.92 -22.64
C ASN A 392 -8.72 -12.83 -21.85
N PHE A 393 -8.16 -11.62 -21.75
CA PHE A 393 -6.99 -11.31 -20.94
C PHE A 393 -6.92 -9.81 -20.62
N ALA A 394 -6.29 -9.46 -19.51
CA ALA A 394 -5.96 -8.08 -19.10
C ALA A 394 -4.54 -8.04 -18.52
N ILE A 395 -3.56 -7.88 -19.39
CA ILE A 395 -2.13 -7.99 -19.08
C ILE A 395 -1.48 -6.61 -19.14
N ARG A 396 -0.67 -6.28 -18.12
CA ARG A 396 0.16 -5.08 -18.12
C ARG A 396 1.62 -5.45 -18.02
N HIS A 397 2.38 -4.98 -19.00
CA HIS A 397 3.83 -4.94 -18.95
C HIS A 397 4.24 -3.59 -18.34
N LEU A 398 5.17 -3.63 -17.39
CA LEU A 398 5.80 -2.45 -16.82
C LEU A 398 7.31 -2.62 -16.91
N CYS A 399 7.98 -1.67 -17.56
CA CYS A 399 9.43 -1.60 -17.62
C CYS A 399 9.88 -0.31 -16.92
N PHE A 400 10.78 -0.44 -15.95
CA PHE A 400 11.43 0.68 -15.31
C PHE A 400 12.92 0.65 -15.64
N VAL A 401 13.36 1.59 -16.47
CA VAL A 401 14.77 1.75 -16.82
C VAL A 401 15.34 2.84 -15.93
N ARG A 402 16.49 2.57 -15.31
CA ARG A 402 17.10 3.46 -14.30
C ARG A 402 18.23 4.30 -14.86
N GLU A 403 18.95 3.77 -15.83
CA GLU A 403 20.17 4.36 -16.39
C GLU A 403 20.07 4.58 -17.90
N PRO A 404 20.76 5.59 -18.45
CA PRO A 404 21.54 6.61 -17.73
C PRO A 404 20.66 7.62 -16.98
N PHE A 405 19.36 7.61 -17.25
CA PHE A 405 18.36 8.34 -16.49
C PHE A 405 17.07 7.53 -16.42
N PRO A 406 16.21 7.79 -15.40
CA PRO A 406 15.02 6.99 -15.22
C PRO A 406 13.96 7.29 -16.28
N TYR A 407 13.31 6.25 -16.80
CA TYR A 407 12.06 6.33 -17.55
C TYR A 407 11.21 5.08 -17.34
N VAL A 408 9.91 5.21 -17.51
CA VAL A 408 8.94 4.11 -17.30
C VAL A 408 8.18 3.86 -18.59
N VAL A 409 8.06 2.59 -18.98
CA VAL A 409 7.23 2.15 -20.10
C VAL A 409 6.13 1.25 -19.58
N THR A 410 4.88 1.57 -19.90
CA THR A 410 3.74 0.69 -19.66
C THR A 410 3.19 0.20 -20.99
N PHE A 411 2.80 -1.07 -21.03
CA PHE A 411 2.12 -1.65 -22.17
C PHE A 411 0.94 -2.52 -21.72
N ASP A 412 -0.27 -2.07 -22.04
CA ASP A 412 -1.51 -2.77 -21.75
C ASP A 412 -1.99 -3.58 -22.95
N ASP A 413 -2.04 -4.90 -22.75
CA ASP A 413 -2.64 -5.86 -23.66
C ASP A 413 -3.92 -6.39 -23.02
N ILE A 414 -5.05 -5.85 -23.45
CA ILE A 414 -6.37 -6.16 -22.91
C ILE A 414 -7.34 -6.45 -24.05
N GLU A 415 -8.10 -7.52 -23.92
CA GLU A 415 -9.00 -8.00 -24.98
C GLU A 415 -10.36 -8.42 -24.40
N PRO A 416 -11.46 -7.73 -24.75
CA PRO A 416 -12.81 -8.12 -24.37
C PRO A 416 -13.16 -9.55 -24.78
N SER A 417 -13.99 -10.27 -24.02
CA SER A 417 -14.34 -11.67 -24.36
C SER A 417 -15.10 -11.79 -25.68
N ASN A 418 -15.78 -10.73 -26.10
CA ASN A 418 -16.48 -10.63 -27.38
C ASN A 418 -15.61 -10.01 -28.50
N PHE A 419 -14.27 -9.98 -28.33
CA PHE A 419 -13.35 -9.44 -29.32
C PHE A 419 -13.47 -10.08 -30.71
N SER A 420 -13.80 -11.38 -30.77
CA SER A 420 -14.02 -12.11 -32.04
C SER A 420 -15.14 -11.53 -32.90
N ASP A 421 -16.01 -10.69 -32.34
CA ASP A 421 -17.08 -10.02 -33.07
C ASP A 421 -16.56 -8.86 -33.94
N GLY A 422 -15.28 -8.48 -33.83
CA GLY A 422 -14.69 -7.37 -34.58
C GLY A 422 -15.28 -5.99 -34.23
N LYS A 423 -15.92 -5.88 -33.06
CA LYS A 423 -16.62 -4.67 -32.63
C LYS A 423 -15.64 -3.65 -32.07
N PHE A 424 -15.95 -2.37 -32.31
CA PHE A 424 -15.28 -1.26 -31.68
C PHE A 424 -15.81 -1.08 -30.25
N HIS A 425 -14.89 -0.98 -29.30
CA HIS A 425 -15.15 -0.66 -27.90
C HIS A 425 -14.53 0.70 -27.56
N LEU A 426 -15.10 1.38 -26.56
CA LEU A 426 -14.45 2.54 -25.96
C LEU A 426 -13.42 2.04 -24.95
N TYR A 427 -12.16 2.38 -25.17
CA TYR A 427 -11.09 2.12 -24.21
C TYR A 427 -10.63 3.42 -23.59
N GLU A 428 -10.35 3.40 -22.29
CA GLU A 428 -9.89 4.57 -21.54
C GLU A 428 -8.71 4.21 -20.65
N TYR A 429 -7.55 4.80 -20.92
CA TYR A 429 -6.39 4.71 -20.04
C TYR A 429 -6.49 5.81 -18.99
N LEU A 430 -6.56 5.42 -17.71
CA LEU A 430 -6.73 6.34 -16.59
C LEU A 430 -5.40 6.71 -15.95
N LEU A 431 -5.23 7.98 -15.61
CA LEU A 431 -4.16 8.47 -14.73
C LEU A 431 -4.69 9.49 -13.74
N HIS A 432 -4.41 9.28 -12.47
CA HIS A 432 -4.65 10.26 -11.42
C HIS A 432 -3.37 11.05 -11.18
N ILE A 433 -3.44 12.38 -11.28
CA ILE A 433 -2.31 13.28 -11.07
C ILE A 433 -2.66 14.38 -10.06
N PRO A 434 -1.71 14.87 -9.25
CA PRO A 434 -1.96 15.98 -8.34
C PRO A 434 -2.42 17.27 -9.05
N LYS A 435 -3.18 18.12 -8.35
CA LYS A 435 -3.57 19.45 -8.85
C LYS A 435 -2.40 20.40 -9.06
N SER A 436 -1.24 20.09 -8.47
CA SER A 436 -0.01 20.85 -8.69
C SER A 436 0.54 20.67 -10.11
N PHE A 437 -0.04 19.82 -10.95
CA PHE A 437 0.34 19.67 -12.35
C PHE A 437 -0.67 20.30 -13.30
N ASN A 438 -0.15 21.04 -14.27
CA ASN A 438 -0.89 21.42 -15.48
C ASN A 438 -0.55 20.45 -16.61
N VAL A 439 -1.56 20.09 -17.41
CA VAL A 439 -1.40 19.17 -18.54
C VAL A 439 -1.61 19.92 -19.84
N GLU A 440 -0.58 19.94 -20.67
CA GLU A 440 -0.57 20.57 -21.99
C GLU A 440 -0.53 19.47 -23.07
N LYS A 441 -1.48 19.52 -24.01
CA LYS A 441 -1.45 18.65 -25.18
C LYS A 441 -0.46 19.20 -26.21
N ILE A 442 0.65 18.51 -26.43
CA ILE A 442 1.64 18.88 -27.46
C ILE A 442 1.12 18.45 -28.83
N ASN A 443 0.70 17.18 -28.95
CA ASN A 443 0.10 16.63 -30.16
C ASN A 443 -0.94 15.55 -29.79
N HIS A 444 -1.41 14.76 -30.76
CA HIS A 444 -2.45 13.77 -30.51
C HIS A 444 -2.09 12.69 -29.47
N ASN A 445 -0.81 12.29 -29.41
CA ASN A 445 -0.35 11.20 -28.57
C ASN A 445 0.81 11.62 -27.64
N GLN A 446 1.03 12.93 -27.45
CA GLN A 446 2.07 13.45 -26.58
C GLN A 446 1.55 14.59 -25.72
N PHE A 447 1.79 14.47 -24.43
CA PHE A 447 1.27 15.34 -23.39
C PHE A 447 2.41 15.75 -22.47
N ARG A 448 2.39 17.01 -22.04
CA ARG A 448 3.37 17.58 -21.11
C ARG A 448 2.69 17.86 -19.79
N LEU A 449 3.28 17.37 -18.71
CA LEU A 449 2.84 17.59 -17.33
C LEU A 449 3.84 18.55 -16.67
N LYS A 450 3.44 19.80 -16.47
CA LYS A 450 4.26 20.86 -15.88
C LYS A 450 3.87 21.07 -14.42
N LEU A 451 4.83 21.03 -13.51
CA LEU A 451 4.61 21.39 -12.11
C LEU A 451 4.32 22.90 -11.99
N LEU A 452 3.33 23.28 -11.18
CA LEU A 452 2.87 24.65 -10.99
C LEU A 452 3.60 25.40 -9.87
N GLU A 453 4.40 24.72 -9.05
CA GLU A 453 5.06 25.33 -7.90
C GLU A 453 6.20 26.28 -8.31
N THR A 454 6.24 27.46 -7.69
CA THR A 454 7.23 28.50 -7.96
C THR A 454 8.64 28.01 -7.62
N GLY A 455 9.52 27.93 -8.62
CA GLY A 455 10.94 27.63 -8.46
C GLY A 455 11.37 26.23 -8.86
N ASN A 456 10.44 25.34 -9.24
CA ASN A 456 10.78 23.99 -9.68
C ASN A 456 10.22 23.74 -11.09
N THR A 457 11.08 23.78 -12.10
CA THR A 457 10.71 23.70 -13.52
C THR A 457 10.57 22.27 -14.03
N GLY A 458 10.24 21.32 -13.15
CA GLY A 458 10.05 19.91 -13.52
C GLY A 458 8.92 19.77 -14.53
N SER A 459 9.26 19.26 -15.71
CA SER A 459 8.32 18.97 -16.78
C SER A 459 8.51 17.54 -17.24
N PHE A 460 7.40 16.81 -17.36
CA PHE A 460 7.37 15.41 -17.72
C PHE A 460 6.60 15.22 -19.01
N ILE A 461 7.06 14.31 -19.85
CA ILE A 461 6.41 13.93 -21.08
C ILE A 461 5.80 12.55 -20.91
N LEU A 462 4.50 12.49 -21.17
CA LEU A 462 3.75 11.27 -21.40
C LEU A 462 3.53 11.14 -22.91
N ARG A 463 4.09 10.10 -23.52
CA ARG A 463 3.90 9.82 -24.93
C ARG A 463 3.31 8.43 -25.13
N PHE A 464 2.25 8.37 -25.91
CA PHE A 464 1.61 7.14 -26.37
C PHE A 464 2.11 6.79 -27.78
N PHE A 465 2.23 5.49 -28.03
CA PHE A 465 2.62 4.92 -29.33
C PHE A 465 1.47 4.17 -30.01
N ASN A 466 0.24 4.40 -29.55
CA ASN A 466 -0.96 3.87 -30.18
C ASN A 466 -1.07 4.34 -31.64
N GLN A 467 -1.58 3.46 -32.50
CA GLN A 467 -1.94 3.82 -33.88
C GLN A 467 -3.12 4.80 -33.91
N GLU A 468 -4.04 4.64 -32.97
CA GLU A 468 -5.24 5.46 -32.87
C GLU A 468 -4.96 6.81 -32.20
N LYS A 469 -5.76 7.82 -32.59
CA LYS A 469 -5.75 9.13 -31.95
C LYS A 469 -6.39 9.03 -30.56
N LEU A 470 -5.72 9.62 -29.58
CA LEU A 470 -6.24 9.73 -28.22
C LEU A 470 -6.95 11.08 -27.99
N GLU A 471 -8.15 10.99 -27.41
CA GLU A 471 -8.86 12.12 -26.83
C GLU A 471 -8.52 12.21 -25.35
N LEU A 472 -8.06 13.37 -24.90
CA LEU A 472 -7.76 13.62 -23.49
C LEU A 472 -8.93 14.37 -22.88
N LYS A 473 -9.52 13.79 -21.84
CA LYS A 473 -10.44 14.48 -20.93
C LYS A 473 -9.77 14.62 -19.57
N ILE A 474 -9.86 15.81 -18.98
CA ILE A 474 -9.36 16.12 -17.64
C ILE A 474 -10.56 16.40 -16.76
N GLU A 475 -10.73 15.61 -15.70
CA GLU A 475 -11.83 15.71 -14.74
C GLU A 475 -11.27 16.00 -13.35
N GLN A 476 -12.07 16.67 -12.51
CA GLN A 476 -11.77 16.73 -11.08
C GLN A 476 -12.24 15.44 -10.43
N PHE A 477 -11.35 14.76 -9.72
CA PHE A 477 -11.69 13.61 -8.90
C PHE A 477 -11.65 14.00 -7.43
N GLN A 478 -12.68 13.62 -6.69
CA GLN A 478 -12.82 13.91 -5.27
C GLN A 478 -13.05 12.61 -4.49
N SER A 479 -12.07 12.24 -3.68
CA SER A 479 -12.22 11.28 -2.59
C SER A 479 -13.17 11.84 -1.53
N LYS A 480 -13.95 10.97 -0.88
CA LYS A 480 -14.86 11.35 0.21
C LYS A 480 -14.12 11.83 1.45
N HIS A 481 -12.86 11.45 1.61
CA HIS A 481 -12.08 11.70 2.81
C HIS A 481 -11.22 12.95 2.66
N HIS A 482 -11.15 13.78 3.70
CA HIS A 482 -10.33 14.98 3.71
C HIS A 482 -8.86 14.65 3.99
N HIS A 483 -8.12 14.20 2.97
CA HIS A 483 -6.68 13.94 3.02
C HIS A 483 -5.91 14.66 1.91
N SER A 484 -4.58 14.63 1.98
CA SER A 484 -3.71 15.08 0.89
C SER A 484 -4.08 14.37 -0.40
N PHE A 485 -4.11 15.11 -1.51
CA PHE A 485 -4.57 14.64 -2.82
C PHE A 485 -6.02 14.12 -2.87
N ALA A 486 -6.86 14.32 -1.84
CA ALA A 486 -8.26 13.93 -1.92
C ALA A 486 -8.99 14.59 -3.10
N ASN A 487 -8.60 15.82 -3.44
CA ASN A 487 -9.00 16.49 -4.66
C ASN A 487 -7.82 16.51 -5.63
N HIS A 488 -7.95 15.87 -6.78
CA HIS A 488 -6.90 15.77 -7.79
C HIS A 488 -7.49 15.72 -9.21
N ASN A 489 -6.64 15.62 -10.24
CA ASN A 489 -7.09 15.53 -11.62
C ASN A 489 -7.10 14.07 -12.08
N LEU A 490 -8.20 13.62 -12.68
CA LEU A 490 -8.29 12.36 -13.41
C LEU A 490 -8.12 12.66 -14.91
N LEU A 491 -7.07 12.12 -15.51
CA LEU A 491 -6.84 12.13 -16.95
C LEU A 491 -7.43 10.85 -17.55
N ARG A 492 -8.28 11.01 -18.57
CA ARG A 492 -8.85 9.90 -19.35
C ARG A 492 -8.35 10.04 -20.78
N PHE A 493 -7.49 9.11 -21.20
CA PHE A 493 -7.06 9.01 -22.59
C PHE A 493 -7.93 7.98 -23.29
N SER A 494 -8.89 8.46 -24.06
CA SER A 494 -9.92 7.62 -24.68
C SER A 494 -9.71 7.41 -26.17
N THR A 495 -10.06 6.22 -26.65
CA THR A 495 -10.15 5.92 -28.09
C THR A 495 -11.20 4.85 -28.35
N ARG A 496 -11.77 4.84 -29.55
CA ARG A 496 -12.66 3.76 -30.02
C ARG A 496 -11.88 2.88 -30.98
N ALA A 497 -11.65 1.64 -30.58
CA ALA A 497 -10.85 0.68 -31.35
C ALA A 497 -11.36 -0.74 -31.12
N ILE A 498 -10.88 -1.70 -31.91
CA ILE A 498 -11.11 -3.13 -31.63
C ILE A 498 -10.18 -3.56 -30.49
N ASN A 499 -8.88 -3.24 -30.59
CA ASN A 499 -7.90 -3.36 -29.49
C ASN A 499 -6.78 -2.33 -29.70
N PRO A 500 -6.72 -1.23 -28.92
CA PRO A 500 -5.83 -0.12 -29.17
C PRO A 500 -4.40 -0.33 -28.66
N HIS A 501 -4.16 -1.33 -27.78
CA HIS A 501 -2.84 -1.68 -27.24
C HIS A 501 -2.06 -0.45 -26.71
N PHE A 502 -2.40 0.04 -25.51
CA PHE A 502 -1.76 1.24 -24.95
C PHE A 502 -0.30 0.99 -24.60
N LEU A 503 0.62 1.52 -25.42
CA LEU A 503 2.05 1.62 -25.13
C LEU A 503 2.37 3.06 -24.78
N ALA A 504 2.77 3.31 -23.52
CA ALA A 504 3.08 4.63 -23.02
C ALA A 504 4.49 4.71 -22.43
N ILE A 505 5.16 5.85 -22.61
CA ILE A 505 6.43 6.18 -21.95
C ILE A 505 6.26 7.44 -21.09
N PHE A 506 6.81 7.38 -19.87
CA PHE A 506 6.93 8.48 -18.92
C PHE A 506 8.42 8.84 -18.79
N ILE A 507 8.76 10.08 -19.11
CA ILE A 507 10.15 10.55 -19.12
C ILE A 507 10.19 12.05 -18.80
N SER A 508 11.28 12.56 -18.20
CA SER A 508 11.44 14.01 -18.08
C SER A 508 11.63 14.66 -19.45
N GLU A 509 11.10 15.87 -19.60
CA GLU A 509 11.20 16.62 -20.85
C GLU A 509 12.65 16.87 -21.26
N LYS A 510 13.50 17.24 -20.28
CA LYS A 510 14.94 17.44 -20.47
C LYS A 510 15.63 16.21 -21.08
N ASN A 511 15.26 15.01 -20.63
CA ASN A 511 15.87 13.78 -21.11
C ASN A 511 15.33 13.38 -22.49
N LEU A 512 14.07 13.71 -22.79
CA LEU A 512 13.46 13.43 -24.09
C LEU A 512 14.12 14.22 -25.23
N GLU A 513 14.58 15.46 -24.98
CA GLU A 513 15.23 16.30 -26.00
C GLU A 513 16.45 15.62 -26.65
N ASN A 514 17.10 14.69 -25.93
CA ASN A 514 18.27 13.96 -26.38
C ASN A 514 17.95 12.56 -26.91
N LEU A 515 16.66 12.24 -27.10
CA LEU A 515 16.21 10.92 -27.51
C LEU A 515 15.37 10.94 -28.77
N ASN A 516 15.62 9.95 -29.63
CA ASN A 516 14.73 9.61 -30.73
C ASN A 516 13.96 8.34 -30.38
N LEU A 517 12.64 8.46 -30.27
CA LEU A 517 11.74 7.37 -29.90
C LEU A 517 10.98 6.87 -31.13
N LYS A 518 11.12 5.58 -31.43
CA LYS A 518 10.39 4.91 -32.52
C LYS A 518 9.71 3.65 -32.00
N SER A 519 8.49 3.41 -32.45
CA SER A 519 7.76 2.17 -32.18
C SER A 519 7.41 1.49 -33.48
N ASN A 520 7.71 0.21 -33.59
CA ASN A 520 7.35 -0.62 -34.72
C ASN A 520 6.48 -1.79 -34.25
N ILE A 521 5.27 -1.89 -34.78
CA ILE A 521 4.43 -3.08 -34.62
C ILE A 521 4.77 -4.02 -35.76
N ASN A 522 5.14 -5.26 -35.45
CA ASN A 522 5.54 -6.22 -36.46
C ASN A 522 4.37 -6.58 -37.41
N VAL A 523 4.68 -7.02 -38.63
CA VAL A 523 3.69 -7.29 -39.70
C VAL A 523 2.60 -8.28 -39.28
N ASP A 524 2.97 -9.24 -38.43
CA ASP A 524 2.08 -10.27 -37.89
C ASP A 524 1.30 -9.82 -36.63
N LYS A 525 1.51 -8.59 -36.15
CA LYS A 525 0.94 -8.06 -34.90
C LYS A 525 1.16 -9.00 -33.71
N SER A 526 2.30 -9.71 -33.66
CA SER A 526 2.68 -10.59 -32.56
C SER A 526 3.57 -9.90 -31.51
N ARG A 527 4.16 -8.77 -31.87
CA ARG A 527 5.05 -8.00 -30.99
C ARG A 527 5.10 -6.51 -31.36
N ILE A 528 5.47 -5.71 -30.37
CA ILE A 528 5.81 -4.30 -30.47
C ILE A 528 7.28 -4.13 -30.09
N VAL A 529 8.03 -3.38 -30.89
CA VAL A 529 9.41 -2.98 -30.58
C VAL A 529 9.42 -1.48 -30.34
N LEU A 530 9.86 -1.06 -29.15
CA LEU A 530 10.15 0.32 -28.82
C LEU A 530 11.66 0.53 -28.85
N GLU A 531 12.12 1.34 -29.79
CA GLU A 531 13.51 1.76 -29.95
C GLU A 531 13.67 3.16 -29.33
N ILE A 532 14.58 3.26 -28.36
CA ILE A 532 14.93 4.50 -27.67
C ILE A 532 16.39 4.77 -27.99
N LEU A 533 16.63 5.77 -28.82
CA LEU A 533 17.95 6.05 -29.38
C LEU A 533 18.49 7.35 -28.79
N SER A 534 19.69 7.31 -28.21
CA SER A 534 20.49 8.49 -27.89
C SER A 534 21.72 8.57 -28.82
N SER A 535 22.55 9.59 -28.66
CA SER A 535 23.86 9.67 -29.33
C SER A 535 24.86 8.61 -28.85
N GLU A 536 24.67 8.11 -27.62
CA GLU A 536 25.64 7.25 -26.91
C GLU A 536 25.17 5.80 -26.77
N TRP A 537 23.87 5.55 -26.83
CA TRP A 537 23.29 4.23 -26.61
C TRP A 537 21.95 4.06 -27.32
N SER A 538 21.52 2.82 -27.47
CA SER A 538 20.19 2.46 -27.95
C SER A 538 19.58 1.38 -27.05
N ASP A 539 18.33 1.58 -26.64
CA ASP A 539 17.53 0.56 -25.97
C ASP A 539 16.48 0.02 -26.94
N ASN A 540 16.40 -1.30 -27.04
CA ASN A 540 15.38 -1.99 -27.80
C ASN A 540 14.53 -2.82 -26.84
N LEU A 541 13.28 -2.40 -26.64
CA LEU A 541 12.30 -3.10 -25.82
C LEU A 541 11.34 -3.83 -26.75
N GLU A 542 11.47 -5.16 -26.84
CA GLU A 542 10.54 -6.02 -27.56
C GLU A 542 9.51 -6.58 -26.57
N LEU A 543 8.24 -6.22 -26.77
CA LEU A 543 7.08 -6.62 -25.99
C LEU A 543 6.20 -7.50 -26.87
N LYS A 544 5.90 -8.73 -26.44
CA LYS A 544 5.00 -9.63 -27.17
C LYS A 544 3.59 -9.55 -26.62
N PHE A 545 2.60 -9.62 -27.52
CA PHE A 545 1.21 -9.74 -27.10
C PHE A 545 0.99 -11.09 -26.42
N TYR A 546 0.17 -11.07 -25.38
CA TYR A 546 -0.27 -12.27 -24.70
C TYR A 546 -1.39 -12.92 -25.50
N ARG A 547 -1.21 -14.18 -25.92
CA ARG A 547 -2.15 -14.87 -26.82
C ARG A 547 -2.89 -16.06 -26.19
N GLY A 548 -3.09 -16.05 -24.87
CA GLY A 548 -3.95 -17.01 -24.17
C GLY A 548 -3.57 -18.49 -24.39
N LYS A 549 -4.52 -19.41 -24.15
CA LYS A 549 -4.38 -20.88 -23.93
C LYS A 549 -3.56 -21.74 -24.93
N GLY A 550 -2.89 -21.17 -25.93
CA GLY A 550 -1.96 -21.87 -26.82
C GLY A 550 -0.50 -21.39 -26.76
N GLY A 551 -0.23 -20.23 -26.16
CA GLY A 551 1.13 -19.74 -25.93
C GLY A 551 1.68 -20.30 -24.62
N SER A 552 2.88 -20.86 -24.65
CA SER A 552 3.52 -21.28 -23.41
C SER A 552 3.95 -20.05 -22.62
N LEU A 553 3.71 -20.02 -21.30
CA LEU A 553 4.33 -19.04 -20.39
C LEU A 553 5.87 -19.06 -20.46
N THR A 554 6.46 -20.09 -21.09
CA THR A 554 7.90 -20.17 -21.39
C THR A 554 8.34 -19.26 -22.53
N ASP A 555 7.42 -18.77 -23.37
CA ASP A 555 7.78 -17.83 -24.42
C ASP A 555 8.31 -16.53 -23.78
N LYS A 556 9.46 -16.05 -24.26
CA LYS A 556 9.98 -14.75 -23.84
C LYS A 556 9.01 -13.66 -24.30
N LEU A 557 8.10 -13.25 -23.41
CA LEU A 557 7.13 -12.16 -23.59
C LEU A 557 7.77 -10.76 -23.60
N PHE A 558 9.04 -10.70 -23.21
CA PHE A 558 9.84 -9.49 -23.17
C PHE A 558 11.28 -9.81 -23.55
N LYS A 559 11.91 -8.88 -24.29
CA LYS A 559 13.35 -8.85 -24.51
C LYS A 559 13.81 -7.39 -24.44
N PHE A 560 14.86 -7.16 -23.65
CA PHE A 560 15.59 -5.91 -23.60
C PHE A 560 16.97 -6.09 -24.23
N GLN A 561 17.39 -5.12 -25.03
CA GLN A 561 18.75 -5.07 -25.56
C GLN A 561 19.24 -3.63 -25.58
N ARG A 562 20.25 -3.33 -24.75
CA ARG A 562 21.03 -2.10 -24.81
C ARG A 562 22.26 -2.30 -25.70
N THR A 563 22.52 -1.35 -26.60
CA THR A 563 23.76 -1.28 -27.39
C THR A 563 24.40 0.07 -27.16
N GLU A 564 25.64 0.09 -26.71
CA GLU A 564 26.44 1.31 -26.58
C GLU A 564 27.11 1.65 -27.91
N SER A 565 27.15 2.93 -28.25
CA SER A 565 27.78 3.43 -29.46
C SER A 565 29.29 3.35 -29.29
N SER A 566 29.98 2.52 -30.08
CA SER A 566 31.44 2.31 -30.03
C SER A 566 32.27 3.50 -30.53
N LEU A 567 31.69 4.70 -30.59
CA LEU A 567 32.31 5.89 -31.21
C LEU A 567 33.32 6.63 -30.31
N MET A 568 33.74 6.07 -29.17
CA MET A 568 34.68 6.73 -28.25
C MET A 568 36.08 6.09 -28.11
N ASP A 569 36.42 5.03 -28.83
CA ASP A 569 37.76 4.39 -28.72
C ASP A 569 38.80 4.83 -29.79
N ASN A 570 38.55 5.92 -30.53
CA ASN A 570 39.51 6.48 -31.51
C ASN A 570 39.86 7.96 -31.22
N GLY A 571 40.29 8.26 -30.00
CA GLY A 571 40.77 9.59 -29.58
C GLY A 571 42.11 9.52 -28.87
#